data_AF-A0A954XSG0-F1
#
_entry.id   AF-A0A954XSG0-F1
#
_cell.length_a   1.000
_cell.length_b   1.000
_cell.length_c   1.000
_cell.angle_alpha   90.00
_cell.angle_beta   90.00
_cell.angle_gamma   90.00
#
_symmetry.space_group_name_H-M   'P 1'
#
loop_
_entity.id
_entity.type
_entity.pdbx_description
1 polymer ?
#
loop_
_entity_poly.entity_id
_entity_poly.type
_entity_poly.pdbx_seq_one_letter_code
_entity_poly.pdbx_strand_id
1 'polypeptide(L)' 'MRLQRVSAYKVDGEGQSTKVVVWVGSQAEAATTRKTLVADSGYQRKDIDTTEVDVPTDKKGLLAFLNAL' A
#
# COMPACT_ATOMS: atom_id res chain seq x y z
N MET A 1 10.80 10.65 7.63
CA MET A 1 11.15 9.49 6.80
C MET A 1 10.04 9.32 5.76
N ARG A 2 10.33 8.86 4.55
CA ARG A 2 9.28 8.65 3.53
C ARG A 2 9.06 7.18 3.27
N LEU A 3 7.80 6.79 3.17
CA LEU A 3 7.38 5.45 2.75
C LEU A 3 6.43 5.55 1.57
N GLN A 4 6.34 4.47 0.81
CA GLN A 4 5.35 4.29 -0.24
C GLN A 4 4.33 3.27 0.27
N ARG A 5 3.05 3.64 0.23
CA ARG A 5 1.94 2.75 0.55
C ARG A 5 1.32 2.27 -0.75
N VAL A 6 1.48 0.98 -1.05
CA VAL A 6 0.80 0.31 -2.17
C VAL A 6 -0.47 -0.33 -1.63
N SER A 7 -1.63 0.06 -2.12
CA SER A 7 -2.91 -0.52 -1.74
C SER A 7 -3.61 -1.12 -2.95
N ALA A 8 -4.11 -2.35 -2.81
CA ALA A 8 -4.87 -3.02 -3.84
C ALA A 8 -6.22 -3.50 -3.29
N TYR A 9 -7.26 -3.38 -4.10
CA TYR A 9 -8.61 -3.81 -3.77
C TYR A 9 -9.14 -4.69 -4.89
N LYS A 10 -9.86 -5.76 -4.56
CA LYS A 10 -10.65 -6.51 -5.54
C LYS A 10 -11.88 -7.10 -4.88
N VAL A 11 -12.93 -7.26 -5.66
CA VAL A 11 -14.11 -8.04 -5.30
C VAL A 11 -14.10 -9.28 -6.18
N ASP A 12 -14.21 -10.45 -5.58
CA ASP A 12 -14.31 -11.69 -6.35
C ASP A 12 -15.74 -11.93 -6.87
N GLY A 13 -15.92 -13.00 -7.64
CA GLY A 13 -17.21 -13.36 -8.21
C GLY A 13 -18.27 -13.76 -7.16
N GLU A 14 -17.85 -14.06 -5.92
CA GLU A 14 -18.73 -14.39 -4.80
C GLU A 14 -19.11 -13.13 -3.98
N GLY A 15 -18.63 -11.95 -4.39
CA GLY A 15 -18.90 -10.68 -3.73
C GLY A 15 -18.01 -10.42 -2.52
N GLN A 16 -16.99 -11.24 -2.27
CA GLN A 16 -16.04 -11.05 -1.18
C GLN A 16 -14.97 -10.04 -1.59
N SER A 17 -14.84 -8.97 -0.80
CA SER A 17 -13.83 -7.95 -1.03
C SER A 17 -12.52 -8.30 -0.33
N THR A 18 -11.43 -8.34 -1.09
CA THR A 18 -10.07 -8.48 -0.57
C THR A 18 -9.33 -7.14 -0.70
N LYS A 19 -8.71 -6.70 0.39
CA LYS A 19 -7.84 -5.52 0.43
C LYS A 19 -6.45 -5.92 0.88
N VAL A 20 -5.44 -5.47 0.16
CA VAL A 20 -4.03 -5.64 0.50
C VAL A 20 -3.38 -4.27 0.62
N VAL A 21 -2.57 -4.08 1.65
CA VAL A 21 -1.75 -2.88 1.84
C VAL A 21 -0.31 -3.31 2.12
N VAL A 22 0.63 -2.78 1.34
CA VAL A 22 2.06 -3.05 1.47
C VAL A 22 2.79 -1.72 1.62
N TRP A 23 3.65 -1.63 2.64
CA TRP A 23 4.51 -0.48 2.87
C TRP A 23 5.93 -0.80 2.42
N VAL A 24 6.52 0.08 1.62
CA VAL A 24 7.88 -0.09 1.08
C VAL A 24 8.69 1.20 1.20
N GLY A 25 10.01 1.08 1.20
CA GLY A 25 10.91 2.19 1.50
C GLY A 25 11.19 3.12 0.32
N SER A 26 10.90 2.68 -0.91
CA SER A 26 11.21 3.44 -2.12
C SER A 26 10.16 3.30 -3.22
N GLN A 27 10.15 4.25 -4.15
CA GLN A 27 9.29 4.18 -5.34
C GLN A 27 9.64 3.00 -6.25
N ALA A 28 10.91 2.60 -6.30
CA ALA A 28 11.36 1.44 -7.08
C ALA A 28 10.78 0.13 -6.53
N GLU A 29 10.80 -0.04 -5.20
CA GLU A 29 10.15 -1.19 -4.54
C GLU A 29 8.64 -1.16 -4.77
N ALA A 30 8.00 0.01 -4.67
CA ALA A 30 6.56 0.15 -4.92
C ALA A 30 6.20 -0.29 -6.34
N ALA A 31 6.98 0.13 -7.34
CA ALA A 31 6.78 -0.28 -8.72
C ALA A 31 6.90 -1.81 -8.89
N THR A 32 7.85 -2.45 -8.21
CA THR A 32 8.00 -3.91 -8.18
C THR A 32 6.81 -4.58 -7.52
N THR A 33 6.38 -4.12 -6.34
CA THR A 33 5.20 -4.65 -5.64
C THR A 33 3.94 -4.57 -6.50
N ARG A 34 3.71 -3.45 -7.20
CA ARG A 34 2.57 -3.35 -8.13
C ARG A 34 2.62 -4.40 -9.25
N LYS A 35 3.82 -4.67 -9.80
CA LYS A 35 3.98 -5.69 -10.84
C LYS A 35 3.65 -7.08 -10.31
N THR A 36 4.16 -7.42 -9.13
CA THR A 36 3.87 -8.68 -8.42
C THR A 36 2.37 -8.85 -8.16
N LEU A 37 1.68 -7.80 -7.68
CA LEU A 37 0.23 -7.86 -7.43
C LEU A 37 -0.58 -8.13 -8.71
N VAL A 38 -0.16 -7.59 -9.85
CA VAL A 38 -0.81 -7.86 -11.14
C VAL A 38 -0.49 -9.26 -11.65
N ALA A 39 0.80 -9.63 -11.67
CA ALA A 39 1.28 -10.87 -12.28
C ALA A 39 0.87 -12.10 -11.47
N ASP A 40 1.03 -12.04 -10.15
CA ASP A 40 0.98 -13.24 -9.30
C ASP A 40 -0.32 -13.33 -8.51
N SER A 41 -0.98 -12.18 -8.24
CA SER A 41 -2.20 -12.12 -7.42
C SER A 41 -3.46 -11.72 -8.20
N GLY A 42 -3.33 -11.47 -9.51
CA GLY A 42 -4.42 -11.21 -10.44
C GLY A 42 -5.17 -9.89 -10.18
N TYR A 43 -4.58 -8.91 -9.49
CA TYR A 43 -5.18 -7.59 -9.33
C TYR A 43 -5.15 -6.83 -10.67
N GLN A 44 -6.21 -6.07 -10.98
CA GLN A 44 -6.16 -5.18 -12.14
C GLN A 44 -5.38 -3.93 -11.77
N ARG A 45 -4.62 -3.37 -12.73
CA ARG A 45 -3.82 -2.16 -12.50
C ARG A 45 -4.63 -0.97 -11.99
N LYS A 46 -5.88 -0.84 -12.45
CA LYS A 46 -6.80 0.23 -12.05
C LYS A 46 -7.21 0.15 -10.58
N ASP A 47 -7.07 -1.04 -9.97
CA ASP A 47 -7.48 -1.28 -8.58
C ASP A 47 -6.26 -1.25 -7.63
N ILE A 48 -5.10 -0.78 -8.11
CA ILE A 48 -3.87 -0.65 -7.32
C ILE A 48 -3.46 0.82 -7.26
N ASP A 49 -3.43 1.36 -6.06
CA ASP A 49 -2.97 2.71 -5.77
C ASP A 49 -1.60 2.70 -5.10
N THR A 50 -0.85 3.79 -5.31
CA THR A 50 0.41 4.04 -4.60
C THR A 50 0.42 5.47 -4.11
N THR A 51 0.62 5.66 -2.81
CA THR A 51 0.68 6.97 -2.18
C THR A 51 1.97 7.12 -1.41
N GLU A 52 2.65 8.25 -1.58
CA GLU A 52 3.80 8.63 -0.76
C GLU A 52 3.31 9.16 0.59
N VAL A 53 3.93 8.71 1.67
CA VAL A 53 3.55 9.05 3.04
C VAL A 53 4.77 9.51 3.82
N ASP A 54 4.71 10.73 4.33
CA ASP A 54 5.70 11.27 5.25
C ASP A 54 5.45 10.72 6.66
N VAL A 55 6.36 9.87 7.13
CA VAL A 55 6.36 9.28 8.47
C VAL A 55 7.22 10.13 9.41
N PRO A 56 6.65 10.65 10.51
CA PRO A 56 7.42 11.38 11.52
C PRO A 56 8.50 10.51 12.15
N THR A 57 9.65 11.11 12.46
CA THR A 57 10.80 10.41 13.05
C THR A 57 10.97 10.68 14.54
N ASP A 58 10.27 11.69 15.08
CA ASP A 58 10.25 11.95 16.51
C ASP A 58 9.17 11.10 17.20
N LYS A 59 9.42 10.74 18.47
CA LYS A 59 8.54 9.84 19.24
C LYS A 59 7.10 10.36 19.33
N LYS A 60 6.90 11.67 19.50
CA LYS A 60 5.57 12.26 19.67
C LYS A 60 4.79 12.22 18.36
N GLY A 61 5.42 12.65 17.27
CA GLY A 61 4.86 12.61 15.92
C GLY A 61 4.55 11.19 15.48
N LEU A 62 5.43 10.23 15.75
CA LEU A 62 5.21 8.83 15.37
C LEU A 62 4.02 8.22 16.12
N LEU A 63 3.90 8.45 17.43
CA LEU A 63 2.75 7.96 18.21
C LEU A 63 1.44 8.60 17.74
N ALA A 64 1.44 9.89 17.46
CA ALA A 64 0.25 10.58 16.92
C ALA A 64 -0.15 10.03 15.56
N PHE A 65 0.83 9.78 14.67
CA PHE A 65 0.61 9.19 13.36
C PHE A 65 0.02 7.79 13.45
N LEU A 66 0.56 6.93 14.31
CA LEU A 66 0.09 5.55 14.47
C LEU A 66 -1.33 5.46 15.06
N ASN A 67 -1.68 6.37 15.97
CA ASN A 67 -3.01 6.40 16.57
C ASN A 67 -4.09 7.02 15.66
N ALA A 68 -3.69 7.64 14.55
CA ALA A 68 -4.61 8.25 13.58
C ALA A 68 -4.86 7.36 12.34
N LEU A 69 -4.19 6.21 12.24
CA LEU A 69 -4.38 5.20 11.19
C LEU A 69 -5.58 4.28 11.51
#